data_AF-A0A438DB45-F1
#
_entry.id   AF-A0A438DB45-F1
#
_cell.length_a   1.000
_cell.length_b   1.000
_cell.length_c   1.000
_cell.angle_alpha   90.00
_cell.angle_beta   90.00
_cell.angle_gamma   90.00
#
_symmetry.space_group_name_H-M   'P 1'
#
loop_
_entity.id
_entity.type
_entity.pdbx_description
1 polymer ?
#
loop_
_entity_poly.entity_id
_entity_poly.type
_entity_poly.pdbx_seq_one_letter_code
_entity_poly.pdbx_strand_id
1 'polypeptide(L)' 'MQDGRTQLHRPLHAASYYLNPQLWYGDKFSNADEVRKELFECMDRMLDYQERLKADIQLDSYDQTMGEFGSRIAIDS' A
#
# COMPACT_ATOMS: atom_id res chain seq x y z
N MET A 1 -25.75 -5.74 -15.42
CA MET A 1 -25.26 -4.69 -14.50
C MET A 1 -24.63 -5.40 -13.32
N GLN A 2 -23.31 -5.38 -13.19
CA GLN A 2 -22.63 -5.93 -12.02
C GLN A 2 -22.53 -4.83 -10.95
N ASP A 3 -22.95 -5.19 -9.74
CA ASP A 3 -23.00 -4.37 -8.54
C ASP A 3 -21.61 -3.86 -8.15
N GLY A 4 -21.45 -2.54 -8.01
CA GLY A 4 -20.18 -1.83 -7.80
C GLY A 4 -19.48 -2.12 -6.46
N ARG A 5 -19.94 -3.11 -5.70
CA ARG A 5 -19.44 -3.48 -4.37
C ARG A 5 -18.44 -4.64 -4.38
N THR A 6 -18.36 -5.40 -5.48
CA THR A 6 -17.52 -6.63 -5.57
C THR A 6 -16.04 -6.34 -5.87
N GLN A 7 -15.68 -5.09 -6.17
CA GLN A 7 -14.39 -4.73 -6.79
C GLN A 7 -13.28 -4.32 -5.80
N LEU A 8 -13.56 -4.10 -4.51
CA LEU A 8 -12.56 -3.64 -3.53
C LEU A 8 -11.81 -4.76 -2.79
N HIS A 9 -12.30 -6.00 -2.82
CA HIS A 9 -11.68 -7.09 -2.06
C HIS A 9 -10.23 -7.36 -2.47
N ARG A 10 -9.93 -7.35 -3.78
CA ARG A 10 -8.59 -7.59 -4.30
C ARG A 10 -7.66 -6.38 -4.08
N PRO A 11 -8.04 -5.14 -4.44
CA PRO A 11 -7.23 -3.95 -4.17
C PRO A 11 -6.96 -3.71 -2.68
N LEU A 12 -7.95 -3.95 -1.81
CA LEU A 12 -7.76 -3.79 -0.37
C LEU A 12 -6.82 -4.85 0.21
N HIS A 13 -6.89 -6.10 -0.30
CA HIS A 13 -5.94 -7.14 0.07
C HIS A 13 -4.52 -6.77 -0.36
N ALA A 14 -4.34 -6.29 -1.59
CA ALA A 14 -3.05 -5.81 -2.08
C ALA A 14 -2.53 -4.62 -1.25
N ALA A 15 -3.38 -3.65 -0.92
CA ALA A 15 -3.01 -2.54 -0.06
C ALA A 15 -2.55 -3.01 1.33
N SER A 16 -3.27 -3.95 1.93
CA SER A 16 -2.92 -4.55 3.23
C SER A 16 -1.60 -5.32 3.17
N TYR A 17 -1.34 -5.99 2.04
CA TYR A 17 -0.12 -6.75 1.81
C TYR A 17 1.09 -5.82 1.57
N TYR A 18 0.90 -4.76 0.76
CA TYR A 18 1.91 -3.74 0.49
C TYR A 18 2.33 -2.99 1.75
N LEU A 19 1.34 -2.53 2.52
CA LEU A 19 1.58 -1.65 3.68
C LEU A 19 2.04 -2.41 4.93
N ASN A 20 2.30 -3.73 4.83
CA ASN A 20 2.83 -4.52 5.92
C ASN A 20 4.38 -4.49 5.90
N PRO A 21 5.04 -3.76 6.83
CA PRO A 21 6.50 -3.60 6.83
C PRO A 21 7.27 -4.93 6.94
N GLN A 22 6.77 -5.88 7.73
CA GLN A 22 7.40 -7.20 7.90
C GLN A 22 7.50 -7.97 6.57
N LEU A 23 6.49 -7.79 5.70
CA LEU A 23 6.41 -8.44 4.40
C LEU A 23 7.16 -7.64 3.35
N TRP A 24 6.95 -6.33 3.31
CA TRP A 24 7.48 -5.44 2.28
C TRP A 24 9.00 -5.27 2.35
N TYR A 25 9.57 -5.17 3.55
CA TYR A 25 11.02 -5.02 3.73
C TYR A 25 11.77 -6.35 3.83
N GLY A 26 11.06 -7.48 3.87
CA GLY A 26 11.67 -8.81 3.89
C GLY A 26 12.13 -9.27 2.50
N ASP A 27 13.12 -10.16 2.45
CA ASP A 27 13.71 -10.72 1.20
C ASP A 27 12.74 -11.55 0.31
N LYS A 28 11.44 -11.55 0.59
CA LYS A 28 10.46 -12.50 0.01
C LYS A 28 9.42 -11.86 -0.92
N PHE A 29 9.62 -10.64 -1.41
CA PHE A 29 8.60 -10.01 -2.24
C PHE A 29 8.71 -10.41 -3.72
N SER A 30 7.92 -11.41 -4.12
CA SER A 30 7.61 -11.69 -5.53
C SER A 30 6.28 -11.02 -5.91
N ASN A 31 6.25 -10.29 -7.03
CA ASN A 31 5.11 -9.53 -7.57
C ASN A 31 4.90 -8.09 -7.04
N ALA A 32 5.98 -7.39 -6.66
CA ALA A 32 5.94 -5.99 -6.22
C ALA A 32 5.17 -5.04 -7.16
N ASP A 33 5.30 -5.22 -8.48
CA ASP A 33 4.66 -4.34 -9.46
C ASP A 33 3.14 -4.52 -9.54
N GLU A 34 2.64 -5.76 -9.48
CA GLU A 34 1.18 -6.03 -9.48
C GLU A 34 0.56 -5.48 -8.19
N VAL A 35 1.20 -5.72 -7.05
CA VAL A 35 0.72 -5.24 -5.75
C VAL A 35 0.72 -3.70 -5.71
N ARG A 36 1.75 -3.02 -6.23
CA ARG A 36 1.77 -1.56 -6.36
C ARG A 36 0.61 -1.04 -7.19
N LYS A 37 0.38 -1.66 -8.35
CA LYS A 37 -0.73 -1.27 -9.23
C LYS A 37 -2.07 -1.40 -8.51
N GLU A 38 -2.31 -2.51 -7.83
CA GLU A 38 -3.56 -2.75 -7.11
C GLU A 38 -3.75 -1.82 -5.90
N LEU A 39 -2.67 -1.48 -5.19
CA LEU A 39 -2.68 -0.44 -4.16
C LEU A 39 -3.12 0.92 -4.74
N PHE A 40 -2.53 1.33 -5.87
CA PHE A 40 -2.89 2.60 -6.50
C PHE A 40 -4.34 2.61 -6.99
N GLU A 41 -4.84 1.50 -7.55
CA GLU A 41 -6.26 1.36 -7.88
C GLU A 41 -7.17 1.44 -6.64
N CYS A 42 -6.71 0.94 -5.47
CA CYS A 42 -7.43 1.06 -4.21
C CYS A 42 -7.50 2.53 -3.76
N MET A 43 -6.36 3.22 -3.77
CA MET A 43 -6.24 4.62 -3.36
C MET A 43 -7.07 5.55 -4.25
N ASP A 44 -7.06 5.37 -5.57
CA ASP A 44 -7.86 6.17 -6.51
C ASP A 44 -9.37 6.05 -6.29
N ARG A 45 -9.82 4.92 -5.72
CA ARG A 45 -11.23 4.69 -5.40
C ARG A 45 -11.63 5.21 -4.03
N MET A 46 -10.69 5.26 -3.08
CA MET A 46 -10.98 5.54 -1.67
C MET A 46 -10.65 6.97 -1.24
N LEU A 47 -9.66 7.61 -1.86
CA LEU A 47 -9.11 8.88 -1.42
C LEU A 47 -9.56 10.00 -2.35
N ASP A 48 -9.78 11.18 -1.79
CA ASP A 48 -9.86 12.39 -2.60
C ASP A 48 -8.47 12.82 -3.12
N TYR A 49 -8.43 13.82 -4.00
CA TYR A 49 -7.18 14.26 -4.62
C TYR A 49 -6.12 14.73 -3.60
N GLN A 50 -6.52 15.42 -2.54
CA GLN A 50 -5.59 15.93 -1.54
C GLN A 50 -5.08 14.80 -0.63
N GLU A 51 -5.95 13.87 -0.26
CA GLU A 51 -5.59 12.66 0.47
C GLU A 51 -4.65 11.78 -0.35
N ARG A 52 -4.93 11.59 -1.64
CA ARG A 52 -4.10 10.84 -2.58
C ARG A 52 -2.68 11.40 -2.66
N LEU A 53 -2.55 12.71 -2.84
CA LEU A 53 -1.24 13.37 -2.92
C LEU A 53 -0.41 13.17 -1.65
N LYS A 54 -1.04 13.27 -0.47
CA LYS A 54 -0.36 13.02 0.82
C LYS A 54 0.06 11.57 0.94
N ALA A 55 -0.79 10.64 0.52
CA ALA A 55 -0.50 9.23 0.57
C ALA A 55 0.66 8.85 -0.36
N ASP A 56 0.74 9.42 -1.56
CA ASP A 56 1.88 9.20 -2.47
C ASP A 56 3.21 9.67 -1.84
N ILE A 57 3.23 10.84 -1.18
CA ILE A 57 4.42 11.35 -0.46
C ILE A 57 4.81 10.42 0.71
N GLN A 58 3.83 9.90 1.44
CA GLN A 58 4.09 8.96 2.55
C GLN A 58 4.59 7.62 2.03
N LEU A 59 4.10 7.14 0.88
CA LEU A 59 4.58 5.92 0.23
C LEU A 59 6.04 6.04 -0.20
N ASP A 60 6.48 7.19 -0.70
CA ASP A 60 7.90 7.41 -1.01
C ASP A 60 8.78 7.26 0.25
N SER A 61 8.29 7.72 1.40
CA SER A 61 9.00 7.59 2.68
C SER A 61 8.97 6.16 3.20
N TYR A 62 7.85 5.46 3.05
CA TYR A 62 7.68 4.05 3.38
C TYR A 62 8.65 3.17 2.57
N ASP A 63 8.67 3.33 1.25
CA ASP A 63 9.52 2.54 0.36
C ASP A 63 11.01 2.71 0.62
N GLN A 64 11.41 3.88 1.12
CA GLN A 64 12.78 4.18 1.48
C GLN A 64 13.10 3.89 2.95
N THR A 65 12.16 3.32 3.72
CA THR A 65 12.29 3.07 5.17
C THR A 65 12.69 4.35 5.96
N MET A 66 12.16 5.51 5.56
CA MET A 66 12.52 6.80 6.15
C MET A 66 11.63 7.17 7.34
N GLY A 67 12.20 7.93 8.28
CA GLY A 67 11.49 8.42 9.45
C GLY A 67 10.93 7.28 10.32
N GLU A 68 9.67 7.42 10.74
CA GLU A 68 9.00 6.43 11.60
C GLU A 68 8.84 5.06 10.93
N PHE A 69 8.81 5.00 9.59
CA PHE A 69 8.67 3.75 8.83
C PHE A 69 9.90 2.85 8.87
N GLY A 70 11.08 3.42 9.17
CA GLY A 70 12.32 2.66 9.39
C GLY A 70 12.57 2.30 10.87
N SER A 71 11.66 2.68 11.77
CA SER A 71 11.81 2.33 13.19
C SER A 71 11.69 0.83 13.41
N ARG A 72 12.41 0.28 14.39
CA ARG A 72 12.27 -1.14 14.77
C ARG A 72 10.84 -1.50 15.14
N ILE A 73 10.11 -0.59 15.76
CA ILE A 73 8.70 -0.80 16.09
C ILE A 73 7.89 -1.03 14.81
N ALA A 74 8.11 -0.23 13.77
CA ALA A 74 7.42 -0.41 12.48
C ALA A 74 7.86 -1.69 11.76
N ILE A 75 9.15 -2.04 11.79
CA ILE A 75 9.67 -3.22 11.09
C ILE A 75 9.29 -4.53 11.81
N ASP A 76 9.22 -4.52 13.14
CA ASP A 76 8.97 -5.71 13.97
C ASP A 76 7.48 -5.88 14.37
N SER A 77 6.55 -5.04 13.85
CA SER A 77 5.12 -5.04 14.23
C SER A 77 4.24 -5.91 13.39
#